data_AF-A0A067H0S2-F1
#
_entry.id   AF-A0A067H0S2-F1
#
_cell.length_a   1.000
_cell.length_b   1.000
_cell.length_c   1.000
_cell.angle_alpha   90.00
_cell.angle_beta   90.00
_cell.angle_gamma   90.00
#
_symmetry.space_group_name_H-M   'P 1'
#
loop_
_entity.id
_entity.type
_entity.pdbx_description
1 polymer ?
#
loop_
_entity_poly.entity_id
_entity_poly.type
_entity_poly.pdbx_seq_one_letter_code
_entity_poly.pdbx_strand_id
1 'polypeptide(L)'
;LVLEGVRARQLQDALLMDKHMMESEIQQANASLNFFDMKAARIENQLRFCLDQAQRLAEDRSQNSANLENTQKRLSDVRKSSVQVRGSLEESQSKVYKSRLTLMELQIELVKERFAKKRLEEDLEMGRRKVLRLQAQTEGSSIIEELQQELREYREILKCSICLERPKEVVITKCYHLFCNPCVQKVTESRHRKCPGCAASFSPNDVKPVYI
;
A
#
# COMPACT_ATOMS: atom_id res chain seq x y z
N LEU A 1 143.27 30.37 0.85
CA LEU A 1 142.74 31.70 0.46
C LEU A 1 142.01 31.70 -0.90
N VAL A 2 142.69 31.63 -2.07
CA VAL A 2 142.00 31.71 -3.39
C VAL A 2 141.14 30.47 -3.71
N LEU A 3 141.64 29.27 -3.43
CA LEU A 3 140.92 28.00 -3.67
C LEU A 3 139.67 27.84 -2.79
N GLU A 4 139.68 28.38 -1.57
CA GLU A 4 138.53 28.34 -0.66
C GLU A 4 137.41 29.29 -1.13
N GLY A 5 137.77 30.46 -1.67
CA GLY A 5 136.79 31.40 -2.23
C GLY A 5 136.12 30.90 -3.51
N VAL A 6 136.82 30.11 -4.34
CA VAL A 6 136.21 29.45 -5.51
C VAL A 6 135.26 28.34 -5.09
N ARG A 7 135.64 27.50 -4.10
CA ARG A 7 134.76 26.46 -3.55
C ARG A 7 133.50 27.04 -2.89
N ALA A 8 133.63 28.16 -2.18
CA ALA A 8 132.48 28.85 -1.55
C ALA A 8 131.48 29.39 -2.59
N ARG A 9 131.98 29.98 -3.70
CA ARG A 9 131.11 30.42 -4.81
C ARG A 9 130.42 29.25 -5.52
N GLN A 10 131.14 28.17 -5.81
CA GLN A 10 130.54 26.96 -6.41
C GLN A 10 129.45 26.35 -5.52
N LEU A 11 129.65 26.33 -4.20
CA LEU A 11 128.64 25.89 -3.24
C LEU A 11 127.43 26.83 -3.21
N GLN A 12 127.67 28.15 -3.23
CA GLN A 12 126.60 29.15 -3.29
C GLN A 12 125.76 29.02 -4.58
N ASP A 13 126.41 28.85 -5.72
CA ASP A 13 125.73 28.66 -7.01
C ASP A 13 124.93 27.35 -7.03
N ALA A 14 125.46 26.27 -6.47
CA ALA A 14 124.73 25.00 -6.32
C ALA A 14 123.49 25.15 -5.43
N LEU A 15 123.60 25.83 -4.28
CA LEU A 15 122.47 26.11 -3.39
C LEU A 15 121.43 27.03 -4.05
N LEU A 16 121.83 27.96 -4.91
CA LEU A 16 120.93 28.80 -5.69
C LEU A 16 120.19 27.99 -6.77
N MET A 17 120.88 27.09 -7.46
CA MET A 17 120.26 26.17 -8.41
C MET A 17 119.25 25.24 -7.71
N ASP A 18 119.62 24.66 -6.57
CA ASP A 18 118.73 23.82 -5.75
C ASP A 18 117.50 24.61 -5.26
N LYS A 19 117.70 25.85 -4.80
CA LYS A 19 116.59 26.75 -4.42
C LYS A 19 115.64 26.98 -5.60
N HIS A 20 116.15 27.28 -6.79
CA HIS A 20 115.32 27.49 -7.97
C HIS A 20 114.60 26.22 -8.43
N MET A 21 115.23 25.06 -8.33
CA MET A 21 114.57 23.77 -8.59
C MET A 21 113.41 23.55 -7.61
N MET A 22 113.65 23.74 -6.30
CA MET A 22 112.62 23.62 -5.26
C MET A 22 111.47 24.62 -5.47
N GLU A 23 111.76 25.87 -5.84
CA GLU A 23 110.75 26.88 -6.16
C GLU A 23 109.88 26.44 -7.36
N SER A 24 110.49 25.88 -8.40
CA SER A 24 109.76 25.35 -9.56
C SER A 24 108.90 24.13 -9.20
N GLU A 25 109.42 23.21 -8.39
CA GLU A 25 108.67 22.05 -7.89
C GLU A 25 107.47 22.47 -7.04
N ILE A 26 107.64 23.47 -6.16
CA ILE A 26 106.54 24.05 -5.37
C ILE A 26 105.49 24.69 -6.28
N GLN A 27 105.88 25.42 -7.32
CA GLN A 27 104.94 26.01 -8.27
C GLN A 27 104.13 24.94 -9.01
N GLN A 28 104.80 23.87 -9.46
CA GLN A 28 104.13 22.73 -10.12
C GLN A 28 103.19 21.97 -9.17
N ALA A 29 103.62 21.76 -7.92
CA ALA A 29 102.79 21.14 -6.88
C ALA A 29 101.55 22.00 -6.57
N ASN A 30 101.71 23.33 -6.45
CA ASN A 30 100.60 24.26 -6.22
C ASN A 30 99.61 24.27 -7.40
N ALA A 31 100.10 24.25 -8.64
CA ALA A 31 99.23 24.17 -9.83
C ALA A 31 98.43 22.86 -9.84
N SER A 32 99.06 21.75 -9.46
CA SER A 32 98.41 20.45 -9.35
C SER A 32 97.38 20.40 -8.23
N LEU A 33 97.70 20.99 -7.07
CA LEU A 33 96.78 21.10 -5.93
C LEU A 33 95.53 21.90 -6.31
N ASN A 34 95.71 23.08 -6.91
CA ASN A 34 94.60 23.91 -7.39
C ASN A 34 93.72 23.17 -8.40
N PHE A 35 94.32 22.37 -9.29
CA PHE A 35 93.57 21.55 -10.24
C PHE A 35 92.73 20.47 -9.53
N PHE A 36 93.30 19.78 -8.54
CA PHE A 36 92.56 18.79 -7.76
C PHE A 36 91.47 19.41 -6.91
N ASP A 37 91.68 20.59 -6.33
CA ASP A 37 90.67 21.33 -5.56
C ASP A 37 89.47 21.72 -6.43
N MET A 38 89.71 22.24 -7.64
CA MET A 38 88.64 22.54 -8.60
C MET A 38 87.84 21.28 -8.98
N LYS A 39 88.53 20.15 -9.17
CA LYS A 39 87.88 18.88 -9.49
C LYS A 39 87.06 18.35 -8.31
N ALA A 40 87.59 18.45 -7.08
CA ALA A 40 86.89 18.07 -5.86
C ALA A 40 85.61 18.91 -5.68
N ALA A 41 85.70 20.24 -5.81
CA ALA A 41 84.54 21.13 -5.73
C ALA A 41 83.46 20.79 -6.78
N ARG A 42 83.86 20.42 -8.01
CA ARG A 42 82.91 19.98 -9.04
C ARG A 42 82.20 18.68 -8.64
N ILE A 43 82.95 17.70 -8.13
CA ILE A 43 82.38 16.42 -7.67
C ILE A 43 81.44 16.63 -6.50
N GLU A 44 81.81 17.46 -5.52
CA GLU A 44 80.96 17.81 -4.38
C GLU A 44 79.64 18.46 -4.82
N ASN A 45 79.69 19.39 -5.77
CA ASN A 45 78.47 20.01 -6.31
C ASN A 45 77.59 18.99 -7.05
N GLN A 46 78.18 18.07 -7.81
CA GLN A 46 77.44 16.99 -8.47
C GLN A 46 76.82 16.03 -7.45
N LEU A 47 77.55 15.66 -6.40
CA LEU A 47 77.04 14.82 -5.31
C LEU A 47 75.88 15.50 -4.59
N ARG A 48 76.01 16.79 -4.27
CA ARG A 48 74.94 17.58 -3.66
C ARG A 48 73.68 17.58 -4.52
N PHE A 49 73.82 17.83 -5.83
CA PHE A 49 72.69 17.77 -6.76
C PHE A 49 72.03 16.38 -6.80
N CYS A 50 72.82 15.31 -6.86
CA CYS A 50 72.30 13.94 -6.85
C CYS A 50 71.57 13.61 -5.55
N LEU A 51 72.07 14.09 -4.40
CA LEU A 51 71.43 13.91 -3.11
C LEU A 51 70.09 14.65 -3.04
N ASP A 52 70.05 15.91 -3.46
CA ASP A 52 68.81 16.70 -3.52
C ASP A 52 67.77 16.03 -4.43
N GLN A 53 68.20 15.50 -5.59
CA GLN A 53 67.33 14.78 -6.50
C GLN A 53 66.81 13.48 -5.89
N ALA A 54 67.67 12.70 -5.23
CA ALA A 54 67.28 11.46 -4.56
C ALA A 54 66.28 11.72 -3.42
N GLN A 55 66.46 12.81 -2.66
CA GLN A 55 65.54 13.22 -1.61
C GLN A 55 64.16 13.57 -2.19
N ARG A 56 64.11 14.41 -3.24
CA ARG A 56 62.83 14.76 -3.91
C ARG A 56 62.09 13.53 -4.42
N LEU A 57 62.81 12.61 -5.08
CA LEU A 57 62.22 11.36 -5.55
C LEU A 57 61.71 10.47 -4.41
N ALA A 58 62.37 10.48 -3.25
CA ALA A 58 61.93 9.74 -2.08
C ALA A 58 60.64 10.34 -1.48
N GLU A 59 60.56 11.68 -1.40
CA GLU A 59 59.38 12.42 -0.96
C GLU A 59 58.19 12.17 -1.91
N ASP A 60 58.40 12.31 -3.23
CA ASP A 60 57.40 12.04 -4.26
C ASP A 60 56.90 10.59 -4.18
N ARG A 61 57.80 9.63 -3.98
CA ARG A 61 57.43 8.20 -3.82
C ARG A 61 56.57 8.00 -2.58
N SER A 62 56.90 8.63 -1.46
CA SER A 62 56.12 8.55 -0.22
C SER A 62 54.72 9.13 -0.41
N GLN A 63 54.63 10.32 -1.02
CA GLN A 63 53.36 10.98 -1.32
C GLN A 63 52.50 10.14 -2.27
N ASN A 64 53.09 9.59 -3.33
CA ASN A 64 52.40 8.74 -4.29
C ASN A 64 51.91 7.43 -3.65
N SER A 65 52.70 6.84 -2.75
CA SER A 65 52.29 5.65 -2.00
C SER A 65 51.07 5.94 -1.11
N ALA A 66 51.07 7.05 -0.38
CA ALA A 66 49.94 7.46 0.46
C ALA A 66 48.68 7.74 -0.38
N ASN A 67 48.84 8.41 -1.53
CA ASN A 67 47.75 8.65 -2.47
C ASN A 67 47.17 7.34 -3.00
N LEU A 68 48.03 6.40 -3.41
CA LEU A 68 47.61 5.09 -3.91
C LEU A 68 46.79 4.34 -2.87
N GLU A 69 47.26 4.28 -1.62
CA GLU A 69 46.54 3.61 -0.53
C GLU A 69 45.16 4.26 -0.28
N ASN A 70 45.07 5.59 -0.32
CA ASN A 70 43.81 6.30 -0.18
C ASN A 70 42.83 5.95 -1.33
N THR A 71 43.31 5.99 -2.57
CA THR A 71 42.47 5.63 -3.73
C THR A 71 42.00 4.18 -3.68
N GLN A 72 42.84 3.25 -3.20
CA GLN A 72 42.48 1.85 -3.03
C GLN A 72 41.41 1.65 -1.95
N LYS A 73 41.50 2.38 -0.82
CA LYS A 73 40.44 2.38 0.22
C LYS A 73 39.12 2.89 -0.36
N ARG A 74 39.13 4.04 -1.05
CA ARG A 74 37.94 4.60 -1.70
C ARG A 74 37.32 3.63 -2.71
N LEU A 75 38.14 2.95 -3.52
CA LEU A 75 37.67 1.95 -4.47
C LEU A 75 36.99 0.77 -3.78
N SER A 76 37.55 0.28 -2.67
CA SER A 76 36.95 -0.78 -1.86
C SER A 76 35.58 -0.37 -1.31
N ASP A 77 35.46 0.85 -0.81
CA ASP A 77 34.19 1.36 -0.26
C ASP A 77 33.12 1.56 -1.33
N VAL A 78 33.49 2.10 -2.50
CA VAL A 78 32.59 2.20 -3.66
C VAL A 78 32.15 0.82 -4.13
N ARG A 79 33.04 -0.18 -4.15
CA ARG A 79 32.68 -1.56 -4.50
C ARG A 79 31.67 -2.15 -3.51
N LYS A 80 31.87 -1.97 -2.20
CA LYS A 80 30.93 -2.44 -1.17
C LYS A 80 29.55 -1.79 -1.36
N SER A 81 29.51 -0.47 -1.53
CA SER A 81 28.26 0.26 -1.76
C SER A 81 27.57 -0.18 -3.06
N SER A 82 28.32 -0.39 -4.14
CA SER A 82 27.77 -0.90 -5.41
C SER A 82 27.12 -2.28 -5.26
N VAL A 83 27.77 -3.20 -4.54
CA VAL A 83 27.21 -4.54 -4.25
C VAL A 83 25.94 -4.43 -3.40
N GLN A 84 25.93 -3.57 -2.38
CA GLN A 84 24.77 -3.35 -1.53
C GLN A 84 23.57 -2.78 -2.30
N VAL A 85 23.80 -1.76 -3.14
CA VAL A 85 22.76 -1.16 -3.98
C VAL A 85 22.22 -2.18 -4.98
N ARG A 86 23.09 -3.00 -5.58
CA ARG A 86 22.66 -4.08 -6.49
C ARG A 86 21.79 -5.11 -5.78
N GLY A 87 22.18 -5.57 -4.59
CA GLY A 87 21.35 -6.51 -3.81
C GLY A 87 19.98 -5.91 -3.45
N SER A 88 19.94 -4.63 -3.06
CA SER A 88 18.68 -3.93 -2.76
C SER A 88 17.78 -3.77 -4.00
N LEU A 89 18.39 -3.55 -5.17
CA LEU A 89 17.68 -3.49 -6.45
C LEU A 89 17.08 -4.86 -6.82
N GLU A 90 17.85 -5.94 -6.70
CA GLU A 90 17.38 -7.31 -6.97
C GLU A 90 16.21 -7.69 -6.05
N GLU A 91 16.30 -7.35 -4.75
CA GLU A 91 15.21 -7.59 -3.80
C GLU A 91 13.95 -6.81 -4.18
N SER A 92 14.11 -5.53 -4.53
CA SER A 92 13.00 -4.67 -4.95
C SER A 92 12.36 -5.20 -6.24
N GLN A 93 13.15 -5.62 -7.22
CA GLN A 93 12.66 -6.24 -8.46
C GLN A 93 11.88 -7.53 -8.19
N SER A 94 12.37 -8.38 -7.27
CA SER A 94 11.65 -9.60 -6.86
C SER A 94 10.30 -9.27 -6.22
N LYS A 95 10.24 -8.25 -5.36
CA LYS A 95 8.97 -7.76 -4.75
C LYS A 95 8.01 -7.26 -5.82
N VAL A 96 8.46 -6.40 -6.74
CA VAL A 96 7.62 -5.90 -7.85
C VAL A 96 7.07 -7.04 -8.70
N TYR A 97 7.91 -8.02 -9.05
CA TYR A 97 7.48 -9.18 -9.82
C TYR A 97 6.35 -9.95 -9.11
N LYS A 98 6.52 -10.26 -7.82
CA LYS A 98 5.50 -10.94 -7.01
C LYS A 98 4.21 -10.13 -6.92
N SER A 99 4.28 -8.83 -6.61
CA SER A 99 3.11 -7.95 -6.57
C SER A 99 2.37 -7.90 -7.91
N ARG A 100 3.10 -7.92 -9.04
CA ARG A 100 2.50 -7.94 -10.37
C ARG A 100 1.73 -9.23 -10.65
N LEU A 101 2.24 -10.38 -10.19
CA LEU A 101 1.53 -11.66 -10.30
C LEU A 101 0.24 -11.63 -9.47
N THR A 102 0.31 -11.22 -8.20
CA THR A 102 -0.88 -11.09 -7.34
C THR A 102 -1.90 -10.12 -7.92
N LEU A 103 -1.45 -9.01 -8.51
CA LEU A 103 -2.34 -8.05 -9.16
C LEU A 103 -3.07 -8.67 -10.36
N MET A 104 -2.38 -9.48 -11.17
CA MET A 104 -2.99 -10.22 -12.28
C MET A 104 -4.04 -11.23 -11.77
N GLU A 105 -3.75 -11.97 -10.70
CA GLU A 105 -4.70 -12.89 -10.07
C GLU A 105 -5.95 -12.16 -9.57
N LEU A 106 -5.77 -11.04 -8.86
CA LEU A 106 -6.87 -10.21 -8.38
C LEU A 106 -7.70 -9.61 -9.52
N GLN A 107 -7.08 -9.25 -10.65
CA GLN A 107 -7.81 -8.79 -11.83
C GLN A 107 -8.69 -9.89 -12.43
N ILE A 108 -8.18 -11.12 -12.48
CA ILE A 108 -8.94 -12.28 -12.96
C ILE A 108 -10.15 -12.53 -12.05
N GLU A 109 -9.95 -12.56 -10.73
CA GLU A 109 -11.04 -12.76 -9.76
C GLU A 109 -12.06 -11.62 -9.82
N LEU A 110 -11.62 -10.38 -9.96
CA LEU A 110 -12.52 -9.23 -10.11
C LEU A 110 -13.44 -9.37 -11.34
N VAL A 111 -12.92 -9.88 -12.46
CA VAL A 111 -13.74 -10.12 -13.66
C VAL A 111 -14.75 -11.25 -13.43
N LYS A 112 -14.34 -12.34 -12.77
CA LYS A 112 -15.25 -13.44 -12.41
C LYS A 112 -16.39 -12.98 -11.50
N GLU A 113 -16.06 -12.24 -10.45
CA GLU A 113 -17.03 -11.68 -9.50
C GLU A 113 -18.00 -10.71 -10.18
N ARG A 114 -17.50 -9.85 -11.08
CA ARG A 114 -18.37 -8.95 -11.87
C ARG A 114 -19.35 -9.73 -12.74
N PHE A 115 -18.90 -10.82 -13.37
CA PHE A 115 -19.76 -11.66 -14.18
C PHE A 115 -20.82 -12.39 -13.32
N ALA A 116 -20.41 -12.97 -12.19
CA ALA A 116 -21.31 -13.64 -11.25
C ALA A 116 -22.37 -12.67 -10.70
N LYS A 117 -21.95 -11.47 -10.29
CA LYS A 117 -22.84 -10.40 -9.83
C LYS A 117 -23.90 -10.06 -10.89
N LYS A 118 -23.49 -9.88 -12.15
CA LYS A 118 -24.42 -9.55 -13.23
C LYS A 118 -25.51 -10.62 -13.40
N ARG A 119 -25.14 -11.90 -13.34
CA ARG A 119 -26.11 -13.01 -13.42
C ARG A 119 -27.10 -12.99 -12.24
N LEU A 120 -26.61 -12.76 -11.03
CA LEU A 120 -27.48 -12.66 -9.85
C LEU A 120 -28.42 -11.45 -9.93
N GLU A 121 -27.97 -10.32 -10.48
CA GLU A 121 -28.81 -9.14 -10.72
C GLU A 121 -29.91 -9.45 -11.74
N GLU A 122 -29.60 -10.17 -12.83
CA GLU A 122 -30.58 -10.62 -13.83
C GLU A 122 -31.61 -11.59 -13.21
N ASP A 123 -31.16 -12.58 -12.43
CA ASP A 123 -32.04 -13.53 -11.73
C ASP A 123 -32.96 -12.83 -10.70
N LEU A 124 -32.42 -11.87 -9.96
CA LEU A 124 -33.15 -11.08 -8.98
C LEU A 124 -34.22 -10.20 -9.65
N GLU A 125 -33.89 -9.59 -10.79
CA GLU A 125 -34.85 -8.82 -11.58
C GLU A 125 -35.97 -9.72 -12.14
N MET A 126 -35.66 -10.92 -12.62
CA MET A 126 -36.67 -11.89 -13.04
C MET A 126 -37.59 -12.30 -11.87
N GLY A 127 -37.01 -12.57 -10.70
CA GLY A 127 -37.74 -12.88 -9.48
C GLY A 127 -38.68 -11.74 -9.08
N ARG A 128 -38.19 -10.50 -9.09
CA ARG A 128 -38.99 -9.29 -8.81
C ARG A 128 -40.16 -9.15 -9.76
N ARG A 129 -39.94 -9.31 -11.08
CA ARG A 129 -41.02 -9.29 -12.08
C ARG A 129 -42.05 -10.38 -11.83
N LYS A 130 -41.63 -11.58 -11.42
CA LYS A 130 -42.54 -12.68 -11.09
C LYS A 130 -43.40 -12.35 -9.87
N VAL A 131 -42.79 -11.80 -8.82
CA VAL A 131 -43.51 -11.35 -7.62
C VAL A 131 -44.55 -10.29 -7.98
N LEU A 132 -44.16 -9.25 -8.72
CA LEU A 132 -45.08 -8.19 -9.15
C LEU A 132 -46.27 -8.74 -9.97
N ARG A 133 -46.03 -9.69 -10.89
CA ARG A 133 -47.11 -10.32 -11.65
C ARG A 133 -48.07 -11.10 -10.75
N LEU A 134 -47.55 -11.87 -9.80
CA LEU A 134 -48.38 -12.65 -8.87
C LEU A 134 -49.17 -11.72 -7.93
N GLN A 135 -48.57 -10.64 -7.46
CA GLN A 135 -49.26 -9.62 -6.67
C GLN A 135 -50.39 -8.97 -7.47
N ALA A 136 -50.13 -8.53 -8.71
CA ALA A 136 -51.18 -7.98 -9.57
C ALA A 136 -52.31 -8.97 -9.87
N GLN A 137 -51.99 -10.27 -10.03
CA GLN A 137 -53.01 -11.32 -10.18
C GLN A 137 -53.81 -11.55 -8.90
N THR A 138 -53.19 -11.37 -7.73
CA THR A 138 -53.85 -11.57 -6.43
C THR A 138 -54.74 -10.37 -6.09
N GLU A 139 -54.26 -9.15 -6.30
CA GLU A 139 -55.02 -7.89 -6.11
C GLU A 139 -56.11 -7.70 -7.17
N GLY A 140 -55.91 -8.19 -8.40
CA GLY A 140 -56.91 -8.17 -9.47
C GLY A 140 -57.85 -9.38 -9.50
N SER A 141 -57.76 -10.29 -8.54
CA SER A 141 -58.66 -11.44 -8.47
C SER A 141 -60.02 -11.00 -7.93
N SER A 142 -60.89 -10.56 -8.86
CA SER A 142 -62.32 -10.29 -8.64
C SER A 142 -62.99 -11.36 -7.80
N ILE A 143 -62.55 -12.62 -7.94
CA ILE A 143 -63.06 -13.77 -7.21
C ILE A 143 -62.91 -13.61 -5.69
N ILE A 144 -61.80 -13.07 -5.20
CA ILE A 144 -61.62 -12.88 -3.74
C ILE A 144 -62.55 -11.78 -3.24
N GLU A 145 -62.69 -10.68 -3.98
CA GLU A 145 -63.58 -9.58 -3.62
C GLU A 145 -65.06 -9.98 -3.72
N GLU A 146 -65.43 -10.71 -4.76
CA GLU A 146 -66.77 -11.30 -4.98
C GLU A 146 -67.11 -12.28 -3.86
N LEU A 147 -66.23 -13.24 -3.54
CA LEU A 147 -66.45 -14.17 -2.43
C LEU A 147 -66.55 -13.44 -1.08
N GLN A 148 -65.77 -12.38 -0.86
CA GLN A 148 -65.89 -11.56 0.34
C GLN A 148 -67.21 -10.78 0.37
N GLN A 149 -67.69 -10.29 -0.77
CA GLN A 149 -68.97 -9.60 -0.89
C GLN A 149 -70.15 -10.55 -0.68
N GLU A 150 -70.13 -11.73 -1.29
CA GLU A 150 -71.11 -12.79 -1.07
C GLU A 150 -71.15 -13.19 0.42
N LEU A 151 -69.98 -13.35 1.06
CA LEU A 151 -69.92 -13.62 2.50
C LEU A 151 -70.51 -12.49 3.35
N ARG A 152 -70.35 -11.22 2.94
CA ARG A 152 -70.99 -10.08 3.62
C ARG A 152 -72.50 -10.13 3.47
N GLU A 153 -73.01 -10.38 2.26
CA GLU A 153 -74.44 -10.47 1.98
C GLU A 153 -75.11 -11.61 2.74
N TYR A 154 -74.49 -12.80 2.75
CA TYR A 154 -74.98 -13.93 3.54
C TYR A 154 -75.00 -13.63 5.04
N ARG A 155 -73.98 -12.93 5.56
CA ARG A 155 -73.96 -12.49 6.96
C ARG A 155 -75.07 -11.50 7.29
N GLU A 156 -75.37 -10.55 6.40
CA GLU A 156 -76.48 -9.59 6.60
C GLU A 156 -77.84 -10.28 6.63
N ILE A 157 -78.08 -11.28 5.77
CA ILE A 157 -79.33 -12.06 5.76
C ILE A 157 -79.57 -12.75 7.12
N LEU A 158 -78.52 -13.19 7.79
CA LEU A 158 -78.61 -13.87 9.08
C LEU A 158 -78.83 -12.91 10.25
N LYS A 159 -78.62 -11.60 10.08
CA LYS A 159 -78.85 -10.62 11.14
C LYS A 159 -80.33 -10.33 11.34
N CYS A 160 -80.69 -10.02 12.58
CA CYS A 160 -82.03 -9.62 12.96
C CYS A 160 -82.38 -8.27 12.35
N SER A 161 -83.52 -8.18 11.68
CA SER A 161 -84.02 -6.97 11.03
C SER A 161 -84.41 -5.82 11.98
N ILE A 162 -84.40 -6.04 13.30
CA ILE A 162 -84.73 -5.01 14.30
C ILE A 162 -83.47 -4.30 14.80
N CYS A 163 -82.42 -5.06 15.14
CA CYS A 163 -81.19 -4.49 15.70
C CYS A 163 -80.02 -4.46 14.71
N LEU A 164 -80.13 -5.16 13.58
CA LEU A 164 -79.12 -5.24 12.52
C LEU A 164 -77.72 -5.66 13.01
N GLU A 165 -77.66 -6.36 14.14
CA GLU A 165 -76.41 -6.70 14.82
C GLU A 165 -76.38 -8.17 15.20
N ARG A 166 -77.39 -8.62 15.97
CA ARG A 166 -77.49 -10.00 16.44
C ARG A 166 -78.05 -10.95 15.38
N PRO A 167 -77.68 -12.23 15.39
CA PRO A 167 -78.25 -13.22 14.50
C PRO A 167 -79.75 -13.45 14.78
N LYS A 168 -80.43 -14.03 13.80
CA LYS A 168 -81.79 -14.56 13.93
C LYS A 168 -81.75 -15.85 14.74
N GLU A 169 -82.39 -15.83 15.91
CA GLU A 169 -82.38 -16.92 16.90
C GLU A 169 -83.77 -17.43 17.22
N VAL A 170 -84.82 -16.69 16.86
CA VAL A 170 -86.22 -17.04 17.16
C VAL A 170 -87.12 -16.78 15.96
N VAL A 171 -88.19 -17.57 15.85
CA VAL A 171 -89.25 -17.43 14.85
C VAL A 171 -90.59 -17.21 15.53
N ILE A 172 -91.43 -16.33 14.95
CA ILE A 172 -92.83 -16.17 15.33
C ILE A 172 -93.68 -17.10 14.47
N THR A 173 -94.17 -18.20 15.03
CA THR A 173 -94.82 -19.30 14.28
C THR A 173 -96.13 -18.90 13.58
N LYS A 174 -96.74 -17.78 13.95
CA LYS A 174 -97.93 -17.23 13.27
C LYS A 174 -97.64 -16.62 11.90
N CYS A 175 -96.43 -16.12 11.69
CA CYS A 175 -96.07 -15.40 10.47
C CYS A 175 -94.68 -15.75 9.90
N TYR A 176 -93.96 -16.67 10.57
CA TYR A 176 -92.64 -17.18 10.20
C TYR A 176 -91.51 -16.14 10.06
N HIS A 177 -91.71 -14.92 10.54
CA HIS A 177 -90.64 -13.93 10.62
C HIS A 177 -89.64 -14.27 11.73
N LEU A 178 -88.34 -14.15 11.41
CA LEU A 178 -87.24 -14.45 12.32
C LEU A 178 -86.53 -13.19 12.81
N PHE A 179 -86.10 -13.22 14.06
CA PHE A 179 -85.46 -12.10 14.74
C PHE A 179 -84.49 -12.59 15.83
N CYS A 180 -83.80 -11.65 16.48
CA CYS A 180 -82.99 -11.93 17.66
C CYS A 180 -83.89 -12.17 18.88
N ASN A 181 -83.49 -13.06 19.78
CA ASN A 181 -84.27 -13.33 20.98
C ASN A 181 -84.54 -12.05 21.83
N PRO A 182 -83.54 -11.20 22.13
CA PRO A 182 -83.77 -9.94 22.86
C PRO A 182 -84.76 -8.99 22.17
N CYS A 183 -84.83 -9.02 20.84
CA CYS A 183 -85.66 -8.11 20.06
C CYS A 183 -87.15 -8.51 20.16
N VAL A 184 -87.44 -9.81 20.08
CA VAL A 184 -88.81 -10.34 20.19
C VAL A 184 -89.30 -10.31 21.63
N GLN A 185 -88.42 -10.55 22.61
CA GLN A 185 -88.78 -10.47 24.03
C GLN A 185 -89.32 -9.09 24.40
N LYS A 186 -88.63 -8.01 24.00
CA LYS A 186 -89.11 -6.62 24.21
C LYS A 186 -90.52 -6.37 23.67
N VAL A 187 -90.84 -6.93 22.50
CA VAL A 187 -92.17 -6.79 21.87
C VAL A 187 -93.21 -7.66 22.59
N THR A 188 -92.80 -8.81 23.11
CA THR A 188 -93.65 -9.75 23.85
C THR A 188 -94.07 -9.18 25.22
N GLU A 189 -93.17 -8.42 25.85
CA GLU A 189 -93.41 -7.69 27.11
C GLU A 189 -94.34 -6.48 26.93
N SER A 190 -94.40 -5.90 25.71
CA SER A 190 -95.33 -4.82 25.37
C SER A 190 -96.78 -5.31 25.33
N ARG A 191 -97.73 -4.42 25.64
CA ARG A 191 -99.17 -4.69 25.46
C ARG A 191 -99.58 -4.80 23.98
N HIS A 192 -98.74 -4.31 23.07
CA HIS A 192 -98.98 -4.32 21.62
C HIS A 192 -98.13 -5.41 20.94
N ARG A 193 -98.48 -6.68 21.18
CA ARG A 193 -97.76 -7.86 20.68
C ARG A 193 -98.00 -8.11 19.19
N LYS A 194 -97.42 -7.26 18.36
CA LYS A 194 -97.49 -7.34 16.89
C LYS A 194 -96.11 -7.63 16.32
N CYS A 195 -96.04 -8.53 15.34
CA CYS A 195 -94.79 -8.87 14.66
C CYS A 195 -94.14 -7.61 14.06
N PRO A 196 -92.86 -7.32 14.33
CA PRO A 196 -92.19 -6.16 13.74
C PRO A 196 -92.06 -6.21 12.21
N GLY A 197 -92.15 -7.39 11.60
CA GLY A 197 -92.07 -7.57 10.14
C GLY A 197 -93.39 -7.39 9.39
N CYS A 198 -94.51 -7.82 9.97
CA CYS A 198 -95.81 -7.83 9.27
C CYS A 198 -97.02 -7.37 10.10
N ALA A 199 -96.78 -6.90 11.32
CA ALA A 199 -97.80 -6.44 12.27
C ALA A 199 -98.86 -7.49 12.69
N ALA A 200 -98.67 -8.78 12.33
CA ALA A 200 -99.54 -9.86 12.79
C ALA A 200 -99.49 -10.00 14.32
N SER A 201 -100.65 -10.15 14.96
CA SER A 201 -100.74 -10.39 16.40
C SER A 201 -100.17 -11.76 16.76
N PHE A 202 -99.36 -11.85 17.81
CA PHE A 202 -98.78 -13.10 18.31
C PHE A 202 -98.76 -13.15 19.84
N SER A 203 -98.71 -14.35 20.40
CA SER A 203 -98.60 -14.59 21.84
C SER A 203 -97.19 -15.06 22.23
N PRO A 204 -96.79 -14.99 23.51
CA PRO A 204 -95.49 -15.51 23.96
C PRO A 204 -95.24 -16.98 23.56
N ASN A 205 -96.29 -17.80 23.53
CA ASN A 205 -96.21 -19.21 23.13
C ASN A 205 -95.91 -19.43 21.64
N ASP A 206 -96.12 -18.40 20.81
CA ASP A 206 -95.87 -18.44 19.37
C ASP A 206 -94.41 -18.12 19.01
N VAL A 207 -93.56 -17.82 19.99
CA VAL A 207 -92.13 -17.58 19.79
C VAL A 207 -91.36 -18.88 20.05
N LYS A 208 -90.62 -19.38 19.05
CA LYS A 208 -89.82 -20.61 19.14
C LYS A 208 -88.36 -20.34 18.77
N PRO A 209 -87.39 -20.98 19.45
CA PRO A 209 -85.98 -20.86 19.07
C PRO A 209 -85.72 -21.54 17.73
N VAL A 210 -84.75 -21.01 16.98
CA VAL A 210 -84.24 -21.54 15.72
C VAL A 210 -82.71 -21.50 15.77
N TYR A 211 -82.08 -22.55 15.25
CA TYR A 211 -80.63 -22.65 15.12
C TYR A 211 -80.31 -22.70 13.63
N ILE A 212 -79.58 -21.70 13.15
CA ILE A 212 -79.22 -21.47 11.74
C ILE A 212 -77.71 -21.60 11.60
#